data_AF-A0A517TCF9-F1
#
_entry.id   AF-A0A517TCF9-F1
#
_cell.length_a   1.000
_cell.length_b   1.000
_cell.length_c   1.000
_cell.angle_alpha   90.00
_cell.angle_beta   90.00
_cell.angle_gamma   90.00
#
_symmetry.space_group_name_H-M   'P 1'
#
loop_
_entity.id
_entity.type
_entity.pdbx_description
1 polymer ?
#
loop_
_entity_poly.entity_id
_entity_poly.type
_entity_poly.pdbx_seq_one_letter_code
_entity_poly.pdbx_strand_id
1 'polypeptide(L)'
;MSYLFELADRLAQGVRKVPRERLDRHQSFLLSMQMPDGGFRGREGDSDLYYTGFAVRALSLIDGFDQSCAGRVGDYLGQSQFDRLEVIDLISWMYSALVVQFSGGPDVLSDAPDDWPQQIAEKLETTRTADGGYAKTTEGAAGSTYHSFLVALIYEMIQQPLPYSDRLVQFLFDRQRDDGGFVEIAPMKRSGTNPTAAAAALLKMYDALDAETVEDITGFLGDVWTNEGGFQANTRIPFADGLSSFTGLLTCRDLNITNLADEQRMKTLVETQLEFPTGGFRGAAWDTDADVEYTFYGLGLLGLLYAEE
;
A
#
# COMPACT_ATOMS: atom_id res chain seq x y z
N MET A 1 0.85 12.33 13.25
CA MET A 1 -0.34 12.16 12.39
C MET A 1 -0.28 10.72 11.89
N SER A 2 -1.38 10.05 11.55
CA SER A 2 -1.30 8.63 11.12
C SER A 2 -0.49 8.52 9.81
N TYR A 3 0.32 7.47 9.67
CA TYR A 3 1.15 7.23 8.49
C TYR A 3 0.32 7.23 7.19
N LEU A 4 -0.87 6.61 7.20
CA LEU A 4 -1.76 6.55 6.03
C LEU A 4 -2.27 7.93 5.62
N PHE A 5 -2.54 8.81 6.59
CA PHE A 5 -3.01 10.16 6.30
C PHE A 5 -1.88 11.00 5.68
N GLU A 6 -0.67 10.93 6.23
CA GLU A 6 0.51 11.63 5.68
C GLU A 6 0.82 11.17 4.25
N LEU A 7 0.73 9.85 4.00
CA LEU A 7 0.88 9.29 2.66
C LEU A 7 -0.21 9.81 1.71
N ALA A 8 -1.49 9.71 2.10
CA ALA A 8 -2.60 10.13 1.25
C ALA A 8 -2.52 11.63 0.89
N ASP A 9 -2.20 12.49 1.86
CA ASP A 9 -2.02 13.93 1.63
C ASP A 9 -0.87 14.22 0.66
N ARG A 10 0.31 13.61 0.88
CA ARG A 10 1.47 13.77 -0.02
C ARG A 10 1.13 13.38 -1.46
N LEU A 11 0.51 12.22 -1.64
CA LEU A 11 0.13 11.74 -2.97
C LEU A 11 -0.90 12.69 -3.61
N ALA A 12 -1.92 13.12 -2.87
CA ALA A 12 -2.98 13.99 -3.38
C ALA A 12 -2.43 15.36 -3.81
N GLN A 13 -1.48 15.92 -3.07
CA GLN A 13 -0.82 17.19 -3.43
C GLN A 13 -0.10 17.11 -4.78
N GLY A 14 0.62 16.03 -5.04
CA GLY A 14 1.28 15.83 -6.33
C GLY A 14 0.30 15.52 -7.47
N VAL A 15 -0.67 14.64 -7.23
CA VAL A 15 -1.68 14.26 -8.23
C VAL A 15 -2.48 15.47 -8.72
N ARG A 16 -2.76 16.47 -7.87
CA ARG A 16 -3.44 17.71 -8.28
C ARG A 16 -2.71 18.51 -9.37
N LYS A 17 -1.41 18.27 -9.57
CA LYS A 17 -0.61 18.92 -10.62
C LYS A 17 -0.60 18.14 -11.94
N VAL A 18 -1.12 16.91 -11.95
CA VAL A 18 -1.26 16.11 -13.16
C VAL A 18 -2.41 16.67 -14.00
N PRO A 19 -2.28 16.78 -15.34
CA PRO A 19 -3.35 17.29 -16.19
C PRO A 19 -4.67 16.53 -16.00
N ARG A 20 -5.78 17.25 -15.81
CA ARG A 20 -7.08 16.63 -15.52
C ARG A 20 -7.52 15.62 -16.59
N GLU A 21 -7.29 15.92 -17.87
CA GLU A 21 -7.59 15.00 -18.98
C GLU A 21 -6.90 13.64 -18.83
N ARG A 22 -5.67 13.61 -18.27
CA ARG A 22 -4.96 12.35 -17.97
C ARG A 22 -5.65 11.59 -16.83
N LEU A 23 -5.98 12.30 -15.75
CA LEU A 23 -6.69 11.72 -14.60
C LEU A 23 -8.08 11.17 -14.97
N ASP A 24 -8.82 11.86 -15.85
CA ASP A 24 -10.16 11.44 -16.30
C ASP A 24 -10.14 10.08 -17.01
N ARG A 25 -9.06 9.74 -17.71
CA ARG A 25 -8.89 8.40 -18.32
C ARG A 25 -8.75 7.32 -17.26
N HIS A 26 -7.93 7.56 -16.24
CA HIS A 26 -7.78 6.61 -15.13
C HIS A 26 -9.07 6.49 -14.30
N GLN A 27 -9.76 7.60 -14.05
CA GLN A 27 -11.07 7.59 -13.40
C GLN A 27 -12.08 6.76 -14.20
N SER A 28 -12.16 6.96 -15.52
CA SER A 28 -13.06 6.21 -16.39
C SER A 28 -12.76 4.71 -16.37
N PHE A 29 -11.47 4.34 -16.43
CA PHE A 29 -11.04 2.95 -16.29
C PHE A 29 -11.46 2.35 -14.94
N LEU A 30 -11.15 3.02 -13.83
CA LEU A 30 -11.49 2.54 -12.48
C LEU A 30 -13.00 2.34 -12.33
N LEU A 31 -13.81 3.34 -12.72
CA LEU A 31 -15.27 3.24 -12.65
C LEU A 31 -15.85 2.14 -13.55
N SER A 32 -15.19 1.79 -14.66
CA SER A 32 -15.60 0.66 -15.50
C SER A 32 -15.37 -0.71 -14.84
N MET A 33 -14.59 -0.76 -13.75
CA MET A 33 -14.35 -1.96 -12.96
C MET A 33 -15.33 -2.11 -11.78
N GLN A 34 -16.20 -1.13 -11.55
CA GLN A 34 -17.24 -1.27 -10.53
C GLN A 34 -18.34 -2.21 -11.02
N MET A 35 -18.70 -3.16 -10.17
CA MET A 35 -19.69 -4.20 -10.46
C MET A 35 -21.08 -3.82 -9.94
N PRO A 36 -22.15 -4.52 -10.37
CA PRO A 36 -23.52 -4.22 -9.95
C PRO A 36 -23.76 -4.32 -8.43
N ASP A 37 -22.96 -5.11 -7.71
CA ASP A 37 -23.02 -5.23 -6.25
C ASP A 37 -22.36 -4.06 -5.50
N GLY A 38 -21.71 -3.14 -6.24
CA GLY A 38 -21.06 -1.94 -5.73
C GLY A 38 -19.56 -2.08 -5.48
N GLY A 39 -19.05 -3.32 -5.40
CA GLY A 39 -17.62 -3.59 -5.27
C GLY A 39 -16.87 -3.38 -6.59
N PHE A 40 -15.55 -3.46 -6.55
CA PHE A 40 -14.71 -3.41 -7.75
C PHE A 40 -14.04 -4.76 -7.97
N ARG A 41 -14.00 -5.17 -9.24
CA ARG A 41 -13.38 -6.43 -9.63
C ARG A 41 -11.88 -6.32 -9.86
N GLY A 42 -11.20 -7.42 -9.56
CA GLY A 42 -9.87 -7.71 -10.06
C GLY A 42 -9.86 -8.38 -11.43
N ARG A 43 -8.75 -9.08 -11.73
CA ARG A 43 -8.59 -9.87 -12.96
C ARG A 43 -9.49 -11.10 -13.01
N GLU A 44 -9.87 -11.64 -11.85
CA GLU A 44 -10.72 -12.83 -11.73
C GLU A 44 -12.20 -12.54 -12.02
N GLY A 45 -12.58 -11.26 -12.08
CA GLY A 45 -13.84 -10.80 -12.66
C GLY A 45 -14.95 -10.50 -11.64
N ASP A 46 -14.91 -11.12 -10.47
CA ASP A 46 -15.82 -10.83 -9.35
C ASP A 46 -15.29 -9.69 -8.47
N SER A 47 -16.18 -9.04 -7.74
CA SER A 47 -15.82 -8.03 -6.75
C SER A 47 -15.15 -8.67 -5.54
N ASP A 48 -14.05 -8.08 -5.07
CA ASP A 48 -13.43 -8.42 -3.79
C ASP A 48 -13.01 -7.18 -3.01
N LEU A 49 -12.76 -7.35 -1.71
CA LEU A 49 -12.43 -6.25 -0.82
C LEU A 49 -11.06 -5.66 -1.13
N TYR A 50 -10.10 -6.47 -1.58
CA TYR A 50 -8.75 -6.04 -1.92
C TYR A 50 -8.77 -5.02 -3.08
N TYR A 51 -9.36 -5.40 -4.21
CA TYR A 51 -9.49 -4.53 -5.38
C TYR A 51 -10.46 -3.37 -5.16
N THR A 52 -11.53 -3.56 -4.38
CA THR A 52 -12.38 -2.45 -3.92
C THR A 52 -11.58 -1.43 -3.14
N GLY A 53 -10.72 -1.86 -2.21
CA GLY A 53 -9.84 -0.98 -1.45
C GLY A 53 -8.90 -0.16 -2.33
N PHE A 54 -8.28 -0.79 -3.34
CA PHE A 54 -7.44 -0.07 -4.31
C PHE A 54 -8.23 0.93 -5.15
N ALA A 55 -9.41 0.55 -5.66
CA ALA A 55 -10.24 1.44 -6.45
C ALA A 55 -10.68 2.67 -5.65
N VAL A 56 -11.14 2.47 -4.41
CA VAL A 56 -11.55 3.55 -3.50
C VAL A 56 -10.37 4.49 -3.22
N ARG A 57 -9.18 3.95 -2.92
CA ARG A 57 -7.95 4.73 -2.73
C ARG A 57 -7.58 5.54 -3.97
N ALA A 58 -7.57 4.91 -5.13
CA ALA A 58 -7.21 5.53 -6.40
C ALA A 58 -8.20 6.63 -6.80
N LEU A 59 -9.51 6.37 -6.69
CA LEU A 59 -10.56 7.34 -6.99
C LEU A 59 -10.52 8.52 -6.01
N SER A 60 -10.29 8.27 -4.72
CA SER A 60 -10.17 9.35 -3.73
C SER A 60 -8.96 10.23 -4.00
N LEU A 61 -7.84 9.62 -4.37
CA LEU A 61 -6.59 10.31 -4.67
C LEU A 61 -6.73 11.32 -5.83
N ILE A 62 -7.57 11.01 -6.83
CA ILE A 62 -7.79 11.85 -8.02
C ILE A 62 -9.06 12.71 -7.95
N ASP A 63 -9.70 12.81 -6.77
CA ASP A 63 -10.98 13.52 -6.59
C ASP A 63 -12.08 13.01 -7.54
N GLY A 64 -12.15 11.67 -7.68
CA GLY A 64 -13.08 10.95 -8.54
C GLY A 64 -14.05 10.02 -7.77
N PHE A 65 -13.97 10.00 -6.44
CA PHE A 65 -14.83 9.19 -5.56
C PHE A 65 -16.03 10.01 -5.07
N ASP A 66 -17.07 10.10 -5.90
CA ASP A 66 -18.28 10.88 -5.60
C ASP A 66 -19.27 10.17 -4.65
N GLN A 67 -20.30 10.90 -4.22
CA GLN A 67 -21.33 10.39 -3.29
C GLN A 67 -22.09 9.18 -3.85
N SER A 68 -22.31 9.10 -5.17
CA SER A 68 -23.00 7.99 -5.80
C SER A 68 -22.16 6.71 -5.72
N CYS A 69 -20.87 6.83 -6.03
CA CYS A 69 -19.90 5.76 -5.88
C CYS A 69 -19.75 5.34 -4.40
N ALA A 70 -19.69 6.30 -3.48
CA ALA A 70 -19.63 6.06 -2.04
C ALA A 70 -20.84 5.27 -1.53
N GLY A 71 -22.06 5.60 -1.99
CA GLY A 71 -23.27 4.83 -1.66
C GLY A 71 -23.16 3.37 -2.09
N ARG A 72 -22.78 3.11 -3.34
CA ARG A 72 -22.63 1.74 -3.87
C ARG A 72 -21.56 0.93 -3.14
N VAL A 73 -20.40 1.54 -2.88
CA VAL A 73 -19.35 0.88 -2.11
C VAL A 73 -19.81 0.61 -0.69
N GLY A 74 -20.53 1.55 -0.06
CA GLY A 74 -21.14 1.35 1.25
C GLY A 74 -22.08 0.15 1.31
N ASP A 75 -22.95 -0.02 0.30
CA ASP A 75 -23.84 -1.17 0.18
C ASP A 75 -23.07 -2.49 0.03
N TYR A 76 -21.95 -2.49 -0.71
CA TYR A 76 -21.05 -3.64 -0.83
C TYR A 76 -20.38 -3.98 0.50
N LEU A 77 -19.81 -2.98 1.18
CA LEU A 77 -19.12 -3.17 2.46
C LEU A 77 -20.07 -3.66 3.56
N GLY A 78 -21.32 -3.19 3.57
CA GLY A 78 -22.35 -3.60 4.53
C GLY A 78 -22.77 -5.07 4.44
N GLN A 79 -22.38 -5.78 3.38
CA GLN A 79 -22.60 -7.23 3.23
C GLN A 79 -21.52 -8.07 3.94
N SER A 80 -20.41 -7.45 4.35
CA SER A 80 -19.26 -8.13 4.96
C SER A 80 -19.37 -8.18 6.49
N GLN A 81 -18.93 -9.29 7.08
CA GLN A 81 -18.71 -9.40 8.53
C GLN A 81 -17.27 -9.00 8.83
N PHE A 82 -17.04 -7.69 9.05
CA PHE A 82 -15.69 -7.13 9.16
C PHE A 82 -14.87 -7.77 10.29
N ASP A 83 -15.52 -8.13 11.40
CA ASP A 83 -14.93 -8.86 12.54
C ASP A 83 -14.35 -10.22 12.15
N ARG A 84 -14.79 -10.80 11.03
CA ARG A 84 -14.32 -12.10 10.52
C ARG A 84 -13.30 -12.00 9.39
N LEU A 85 -13.06 -10.82 8.84
CA LEU A 85 -12.12 -10.62 7.74
C LEU A 85 -10.67 -10.89 8.14
N GLU A 86 -9.93 -11.56 7.28
CA GLU A 86 -8.48 -11.66 7.40
C GLU A 86 -7.83 -10.28 7.21
N VAL A 87 -6.59 -10.10 7.68
CA VAL A 87 -5.94 -8.78 7.78
C VAL A 87 -5.95 -7.98 6.47
N ILE A 88 -5.73 -8.64 5.32
CA ILE A 88 -5.72 -7.97 4.00
C ILE A 88 -7.10 -7.44 3.63
N ASP A 89 -8.14 -8.24 3.84
CA ASP A 89 -9.51 -7.80 3.57
C ASP A 89 -9.98 -6.79 4.60
N LEU A 90 -9.57 -6.93 5.86
CA LEU A 90 -9.91 -6.04 6.96
C LEU A 90 -9.35 -4.63 6.73
N ILE A 91 -8.07 -4.48 6.38
CA ILE A 91 -7.48 -3.17 6.08
C ILE A 91 -8.18 -2.53 4.87
N SER A 92 -8.50 -3.33 3.85
CA SER A 92 -9.14 -2.85 2.62
C SER A 92 -10.58 -2.39 2.88
N TRP A 93 -11.32 -3.17 3.69
CA TRP A 93 -12.66 -2.84 4.15
C TRP A 93 -12.66 -1.58 5.03
N MET A 94 -11.79 -1.51 6.04
CA MET A 94 -11.73 -0.39 6.97
C MET A 94 -11.38 0.92 6.27
N TYR A 95 -10.40 0.89 5.36
CA TYR A 95 -10.00 2.08 4.63
C TYR A 95 -11.17 2.57 3.76
N SER A 96 -11.83 1.63 3.07
CA SER A 96 -12.98 1.93 2.24
C SER A 96 -14.13 2.49 3.05
N ALA A 97 -14.41 1.93 4.23
CA ALA A 97 -15.45 2.42 5.15
C ALA A 97 -15.22 3.87 5.57
N LEU A 98 -13.98 4.22 5.96
CA LEU A 98 -13.63 5.60 6.32
C LEU A 98 -13.84 6.55 5.16
N VAL A 99 -13.34 6.19 3.97
CA VAL A 99 -13.49 7.04 2.78
C VAL A 99 -14.95 7.19 2.35
N VAL A 100 -15.74 6.11 2.39
CA VAL A 100 -17.18 6.15 2.11
C VAL A 100 -17.88 7.15 3.02
N GLN A 101 -17.59 7.10 4.33
CA GLN A 101 -18.17 8.02 5.30
C GLN A 101 -17.76 9.48 5.02
N PHE A 102 -16.47 9.74 4.75
CA PHE A 102 -15.97 11.08 4.42
C PHE A 102 -16.54 11.64 3.12
N SER A 103 -16.86 10.78 2.16
CA SER A 103 -17.49 11.16 0.88
C SER A 103 -19.03 11.26 0.95
N GLY A 104 -19.62 11.23 2.15
CA GLY A 104 -21.06 11.38 2.35
C GLY A 104 -21.88 10.14 2.02
N GLY A 105 -21.23 8.96 1.99
CA GLY A 105 -21.88 7.66 1.95
C GLY A 105 -22.33 7.18 3.35
N PRO A 106 -22.83 5.93 3.44
CA PRO A 106 -23.33 5.38 4.71
C PRO A 106 -22.20 5.14 5.72
N ASP A 107 -22.52 5.30 7.00
CA ASP A 107 -21.66 4.85 8.10
C ASP A 107 -21.87 3.35 8.32
N VAL A 108 -21.00 2.53 7.71
CA VAL A 108 -21.06 1.06 7.79
C VAL A 108 -20.65 0.50 9.15
N LEU A 109 -20.17 1.34 10.06
CA LEU A 109 -19.87 0.98 11.45
C LEU A 109 -20.93 1.46 12.44
N SER A 110 -22.01 2.10 11.97
CA SER A 110 -23.03 2.69 12.85
C SER A 110 -23.71 1.70 13.80
N ASP A 111 -23.82 0.42 13.41
CA ASP A 111 -24.39 -0.66 14.23
C ASP A 111 -23.30 -1.53 14.92
N ALA A 112 -22.02 -1.18 14.80
CA ALA A 112 -20.94 -1.94 15.42
C ALA A 112 -20.96 -1.77 16.95
N PRO A 113 -20.65 -2.83 17.73
CA PRO A 113 -20.53 -2.73 19.19
C PRO A 113 -19.49 -1.69 19.62
N ASP A 114 -19.71 -0.96 20.73
CA ASP A 114 -18.78 0.07 21.22
C ASP A 114 -17.32 -0.44 21.43
N ASP A 115 -17.17 -1.74 21.71
CA ASP A 115 -15.88 -2.41 21.94
C ASP A 115 -15.30 -3.07 20.67
N TRP A 116 -15.88 -2.84 19.48
CA TRP A 116 -15.36 -3.40 18.22
C TRP A 116 -13.86 -3.11 18.00
N PRO A 117 -13.28 -1.94 18.35
CA PRO A 117 -11.84 -1.70 18.18
C PRO A 117 -11.00 -2.67 19.02
N GLN A 118 -11.44 -2.94 20.25
CA GLN A 118 -10.80 -3.88 21.17
C GLN A 118 -10.87 -5.31 20.61
N GLN A 119 -12.03 -5.72 20.08
CA GLN A 119 -12.22 -7.04 19.48
C GLN A 119 -11.31 -7.27 18.26
N ILE A 120 -11.15 -6.24 17.40
CA ILE A 120 -10.22 -6.31 16.28
C ILE A 120 -8.77 -6.43 16.77
N ALA A 121 -8.35 -5.62 17.75
CA ALA A 121 -7.01 -5.71 18.33
C ALA A 121 -6.73 -7.12 18.90
N GLU A 122 -7.67 -7.67 19.69
CA GLU A 122 -7.57 -9.02 20.25
C GLU A 122 -7.46 -10.10 19.16
N LYS A 123 -8.22 -9.97 18.07
CA LYS A 123 -8.12 -10.87 16.91
C LYS A 123 -6.74 -10.78 16.26
N LEU A 124 -6.22 -9.58 16.01
CA LEU A 124 -4.91 -9.39 15.39
C LEU A 124 -3.79 -9.98 16.25
N GLU A 125 -3.86 -9.85 17.58
CA GLU A 125 -2.89 -10.47 18.48
C GLU A 125 -2.85 -12.00 18.37
N THR A 126 -3.93 -12.66 17.94
CA THR A 126 -3.93 -14.11 17.73
C THR A 126 -3.00 -14.57 16.60
N THR A 127 -2.60 -13.66 15.69
CA THR A 127 -1.65 -13.97 14.61
C THR A 127 -0.21 -13.55 14.93
N ARG A 128 0.05 -13.02 16.13
CA ARG A 128 1.41 -12.69 16.57
C ARG A 128 2.23 -13.97 16.77
N THR A 129 3.41 -14.01 16.17
CA THR A 129 4.33 -15.15 16.23
C THR A 129 5.39 -14.97 17.30
N ALA A 130 6.08 -16.07 17.64
CA ALA A 130 7.12 -16.07 18.68
C ALA A 130 8.27 -15.11 18.37
N ASP A 131 8.58 -14.91 17.09
CA ASP A 131 9.61 -13.98 16.60
C ASP A 131 9.21 -12.50 16.71
N GLY A 132 7.99 -12.17 17.15
CA GLY A 132 7.54 -10.80 17.44
C GLY A 132 6.71 -10.14 16.34
N GLY A 133 6.79 -10.65 15.10
CA GLY A 133 5.96 -10.22 13.98
C GLY A 133 4.58 -10.86 13.98
N TYR A 134 3.84 -10.65 12.88
CA TYR A 134 2.52 -11.23 12.66
C TYR A 134 2.51 -12.14 11.44
N ALA A 135 1.92 -13.32 11.58
CA ALA A 135 1.69 -14.26 10.50
C ALA A 135 0.39 -13.96 9.77
N LYS A 136 0.27 -14.48 8.53
CA LYS A 136 -0.93 -14.31 7.71
C LYS A 136 -2.20 -14.92 8.30
N THR A 137 -2.04 -15.97 9.09
CA THR A 137 -3.13 -16.72 9.73
C THR A 137 -2.64 -17.21 11.10
N THR A 138 -3.55 -17.65 11.95
CA THR A 138 -3.24 -18.22 13.28
C THR A 138 -2.47 -19.55 13.22
N GLU A 139 -2.49 -20.23 12.07
CA GLU A 139 -1.72 -21.45 11.81
C GLU A 139 -0.27 -21.14 11.38
N GLY A 140 0.05 -19.88 11.09
CA GLY A 140 1.36 -19.47 10.61
C GLY A 140 2.43 -19.55 11.69
N ALA A 141 3.52 -20.26 11.40
CA ALA A 141 4.62 -20.47 12.35
C ALA A 141 5.64 -19.31 12.41
N ALA A 142 5.60 -18.36 11.47
CA ALA A 142 6.58 -17.29 11.35
C ALA A 142 5.93 -15.97 10.91
N GLY A 143 6.45 -14.86 11.41
CA GLY A 143 5.98 -13.53 11.07
C GLY A 143 6.36 -13.14 9.64
N SER A 144 5.52 -12.32 9.03
CA SER A 144 5.74 -11.70 7.72
C SER A 144 5.95 -10.19 7.89
N THR A 145 6.96 -9.64 7.23
CA THR A 145 7.27 -8.20 7.29
C THR A 145 6.11 -7.37 6.76
N TYR A 146 5.62 -7.69 5.56
CA TYR A 146 4.48 -7.00 4.96
C TYR A 146 3.21 -7.13 5.79
N HIS A 147 2.93 -8.34 6.31
CA HIS A 147 1.73 -8.56 7.10
C HIS A 147 1.78 -7.81 8.43
N SER A 148 2.94 -7.76 9.09
CA SER A 148 3.13 -6.97 10.30
C SER A 148 2.93 -5.48 10.06
N PHE A 149 3.32 -4.97 8.88
CA PHE A 149 3.03 -3.60 8.47
C PHE A 149 1.53 -3.35 8.34
N LEU A 150 0.78 -4.23 7.67
CA LEU A 150 -0.68 -4.11 7.59
C LEU A 150 -1.34 -4.10 8.96
N VAL A 151 -0.91 -4.98 9.87
CA VAL A 151 -1.43 -5.02 11.24
C VAL A 151 -1.21 -3.69 11.97
N ALA A 152 -0.01 -3.11 11.89
CA ALA A 152 0.28 -1.82 12.50
C ALA A 152 -0.60 -0.68 11.95
N LEU A 153 -0.89 -0.69 10.64
CA LEU A 153 -1.83 0.26 10.04
C LEU A 153 -3.27 0.08 10.56
N ILE A 154 -3.73 -1.16 10.74
CA ILE A 154 -5.04 -1.42 11.32
C ILE A 154 -5.10 -0.87 12.76
N TYR A 155 -4.05 -1.07 13.56
CA TYR A 155 -3.94 -0.50 14.91
C TYR A 155 -4.06 1.03 14.92
N GLU A 156 -3.41 1.74 14.00
CA GLU A 156 -3.59 3.19 13.85
C GLU A 156 -5.06 3.56 13.55
N MET A 157 -5.70 2.82 12.64
CA MET A 157 -7.07 3.11 12.19
C MET A 157 -8.13 2.85 13.26
N ILE A 158 -7.96 1.80 14.07
CA ILE A 158 -8.81 1.52 15.23
C ILE A 158 -8.44 2.37 16.46
N GLN A 159 -7.42 3.24 16.33
CA GLN A 159 -6.91 4.11 17.38
C GLN A 159 -6.50 3.36 18.65
N GLN A 160 -5.89 2.18 18.49
CA GLN A 160 -5.36 1.37 19.59
C GLN A 160 -3.82 1.34 19.54
N PRO A 161 -3.13 1.33 20.69
CA PRO A 161 -1.70 1.12 20.70
C PRO A 161 -1.37 -0.32 20.29
N LEU A 162 -0.36 -0.50 19.44
CA LEU A 162 0.14 -1.83 19.11
C LEU A 162 0.85 -2.44 20.34
N PRO A 163 0.40 -3.58 20.88
CA PRO A 163 1.05 -4.24 22.00
C PRO A 163 2.48 -4.68 21.66
N TYR A 164 3.38 -4.67 22.64
CA TYR A 164 4.75 -5.21 22.50
C TYR A 164 5.48 -4.70 21.24
N SER A 165 5.38 -3.40 20.94
CA SER A 165 5.99 -2.79 19.75
C SER A 165 7.51 -2.94 19.71
N ASP A 166 8.15 -3.02 20.87
CA ASP A 166 9.57 -3.37 21.04
C ASP A 166 9.92 -4.74 20.46
N ARG A 167 9.05 -5.74 20.61
CA ARG A 167 9.23 -7.06 19.98
C ARG A 167 9.05 -7.01 18.47
N LEU A 168 8.15 -6.16 17.97
CA LEU A 168 7.99 -5.94 16.54
C LEU A 168 9.23 -5.25 15.94
N VAL A 169 9.80 -4.26 16.63
CA VAL A 169 11.05 -3.62 16.21
C VAL A 169 12.20 -4.62 16.15
N GLN A 170 12.38 -5.46 17.19
CA GLN A 170 13.40 -6.51 17.15
C GLN A 170 13.17 -7.51 16.01
N PHE A 171 11.91 -7.91 15.77
CA PHE A 171 11.55 -8.75 14.62
C PHE A 171 12.07 -8.15 13.31
N LEU A 172 11.89 -6.83 13.10
CA LEU A 172 12.31 -6.15 11.88
C LEU A 172 13.83 -6.15 11.73
N PHE A 173 14.59 -5.86 12.78
CA PHE A 173 16.05 -5.97 12.73
C PHE A 173 16.51 -7.39 12.36
N ASP A 174 15.81 -8.42 12.86
CA ASP A 174 16.08 -9.82 12.47
C ASP A 174 15.67 -10.15 11.01
N ARG A 175 14.98 -9.25 10.31
CA ARG A 175 14.62 -9.34 8.88
C ARG A 175 15.59 -8.61 7.96
N GLN A 176 16.51 -7.79 8.48
CA GLN A 176 17.52 -7.15 7.65
C GLN A 176 18.58 -8.16 7.17
N ARG A 177 19.21 -7.92 6.02
CA ARG A 177 20.28 -8.75 5.47
C ARG A 177 21.52 -7.91 5.21
N ASP A 178 22.64 -8.60 4.98
CA ASP A 178 23.94 -7.99 4.63
C ASP A 178 23.89 -7.12 3.36
N ASP A 179 22.85 -7.25 2.53
CA ASP A 179 22.59 -6.38 1.37
C ASP A 179 21.89 -5.06 1.75
N GLY A 180 21.69 -4.80 3.04
CA GLY A 180 21.10 -3.60 3.62
C GLY A 180 19.57 -3.57 3.66
N GLY A 181 18.91 -4.37 2.81
CA GLY A 181 17.46 -4.43 2.74
C GLY A 181 16.85 -5.40 3.75
N PHE A 182 15.52 -5.55 3.66
CA PHE A 182 14.75 -6.47 4.50
C PHE A 182 14.07 -7.56 3.67
N VAL A 183 13.88 -8.73 4.30
CA VAL A 183 13.16 -9.86 3.71
C VAL A 183 11.75 -9.99 4.23
N GLU A 184 10.89 -10.67 3.46
CA GLU A 184 9.51 -10.95 3.86
C GLU A 184 9.41 -12.01 4.96
N ILE A 185 10.24 -13.06 4.91
CA ILE A 185 10.29 -14.13 5.91
C ILE A 185 11.74 -14.53 6.23
N ALA A 186 11.99 -14.99 7.46
CA ALA A 186 13.34 -15.27 7.96
C ALA A 186 14.22 -16.19 7.07
N PRO A 187 13.70 -17.26 6.42
CA PRO A 187 14.55 -18.15 5.61
C PRO A 187 15.11 -17.50 4.32
N MET A 188 14.55 -16.37 3.88
CA MET A 188 15.04 -15.68 2.69
C MET A 188 16.43 -15.10 2.92
N LYS A 189 17.28 -15.19 1.90
CA LYS A 189 18.69 -14.74 1.95
C LYS A 189 18.95 -13.40 1.27
N ARG A 190 17.98 -12.92 0.49
CA ARG A 190 18.09 -11.68 -0.29
C ARG A 190 16.86 -10.84 -0.06
N SER A 191 17.10 -9.56 0.11
CA SER A 191 16.07 -8.57 0.41
C SER A 191 15.23 -8.25 -0.81
N GLY A 192 14.07 -7.64 -0.56
CA GLY A 192 13.17 -7.16 -1.60
C GLY A 192 12.75 -5.72 -1.34
N THR A 193 12.36 -5.02 -2.40
CA THR A 193 11.97 -3.60 -2.34
C THR A 193 10.74 -3.40 -1.46
N ASN A 194 9.69 -4.19 -1.67
CA ASN A 194 8.46 -4.08 -0.88
C ASN A 194 8.66 -4.41 0.63
N PRO A 195 9.31 -5.54 1.03
CA PRO A 195 9.56 -5.78 2.44
C PRO A 195 10.50 -4.74 3.06
N THR A 196 11.47 -4.19 2.30
CA THR A 196 12.30 -3.06 2.76
C THR A 196 11.48 -1.82 3.03
N ALA A 197 10.56 -1.45 2.11
CA ALA A 197 9.67 -0.31 2.30
C ALA A 197 8.75 -0.50 3.52
N ALA A 198 8.17 -1.70 3.70
CA ALA A 198 7.34 -2.02 4.85
C ALA A 198 8.11 -1.94 6.17
N ALA A 199 9.35 -2.46 6.22
CA ALA A 199 10.20 -2.36 7.39
C ALA A 199 10.61 -0.92 7.70
N ALA A 200 11.00 -0.15 6.69
CA ALA A 200 11.35 1.27 6.84
C ALA A 200 10.17 2.08 7.41
N ALA A 201 8.97 1.87 6.89
CA ALA A 201 7.76 2.53 7.39
C ALA A 201 7.47 2.13 8.85
N LEU A 202 7.54 0.85 9.20
CA LEU A 202 7.35 0.40 10.58
C LEU A 202 8.40 0.97 11.54
N LEU A 203 9.68 0.92 11.18
CA LEU A 203 10.75 1.47 12.02
C LEU A 203 10.56 2.99 12.21
N LYS A 204 10.09 3.70 11.18
CA LYS A 204 9.71 5.13 11.30
C LYS A 204 8.53 5.34 12.23
N MET A 205 7.44 4.57 12.08
CA MET A 205 6.24 4.66 12.92
C MET A 205 6.54 4.44 14.40
N TYR A 206 7.53 3.60 14.72
CA TYR A 206 7.92 3.26 16.09
C TYR A 206 9.22 3.94 16.56
N ASP A 207 9.66 5.00 15.87
CA ASP A 207 10.85 5.80 16.25
C ASP A 207 12.12 4.95 16.48
N ALA A 208 12.31 3.95 15.61
CA ALA A 208 13.39 2.96 15.68
C ALA A 208 14.33 2.99 14.47
N LEU A 209 14.20 4.00 13.59
CA LEU A 209 15.16 4.24 12.51
C LEU A 209 16.39 5.00 13.04
N ASP A 210 17.57 4.44 12.82
CA ASP A 210 18.85 5.12 13.03
C ASP A 210 19.58 5.40 11.70
N ALA A 211 20.68 6.16 11.79
CA ALA A 211 21.43 6.58 10.61
C ALA A 211 22.08 5.40 9.85
N GLU A 212 22.50 4.36 10.57
CA GLU A 212 23.11 3.15 9.99
C GLU A 212 22.06 2.37 9.18
N THR A 213 20.87 2.16 9.75
CA THR A 213 19.76 1.52 9.05
C THR A 213 19.34 2.29 7.79
N VAL A 214 19.34 3.63 7.84
CA VAL A 214 19.02 4.47 6.67
C VAL A 214 20.11 4.35 5.60
N GLU A 215 21.39 4.30 5.97
CA GLU A 215 22.50 4.10 5.04
C GLU A 215 22.41 2.72 4.36
N ASP A 216 22.11 1.66 5.12
CA ASP A 216 21.90 0.31 4.61
C ASP A 216 20.72 0.22 3.62
N ILE A 217 19.57 0.80 3.98
CA ILE A 217 18.41 0.87 3.09
C ILE A 217 18.76 1.65 1.82
N THR A 218 19.51 2.74 1.93
CA THR A 218 19.96 3.53 0.78
C THR A 218 20.85 2.71 -0.15
N GLY A 219 21.80 1.94 0.40
CA GLY A 219 22.65 1.02 -0.35
C GLY A 219 21.82 -0.03 -1.09
N PHE A 220 20.91 -0.71 -0.38
CA PHE A 220 20.02 -1.70 -0.98
C PHE A 220 19.17 -1.13 -2.11
N LEU A 221 18.53 0.02 -1.88
CA LEU A 221 17.69 0.67 -2.89
C LEU A 221 18.51 1.01 -4.14
N GLY A 222 19.78 1.38 -3.96
CA GLY A 222 20.69 1.59 -5.08
C GLY A 222 21.02 0.34 -5.89
N ASP A 223 21.11 -0.82 -5.24
CA ASP A 223 21.31 -2.10 -5.92
C ASP A 223 20.10 -2.55 -6.74
N VAL A 224 18.89 -2.18 -6.32
CA VAL A 224 17.63 -2.52 -7.03
C VAL A 224 17.12 -1.40 -7.93
N TRP A 225 17.77 -0.24 -7.95
CA TRP A 225 17.52 0.82 -8.93
C TRP A 225 18.04 0.43 -10.32
N THR A 226 17.23 0.61 -11.35
CA THR A 226 17.60 0.23 -12.73
C THR A 226 17.92 1.42 -13.60
N ASN A 227 18.69 1.16 -14.66
CA ASN A 227 18.91 2.15 -15.73
C ASN A 227 17.63 2.50 -16.51
N GLU A 228 16.57 1.70 -16.39
CA GLU A 228 15.25 1.95 -17.00
C GLU A 228 14.49 3.06 -16.27
N GLY A 229 14.91 3.44 -15.06
CA GLY A 229 14.27 4.48 -14.26
C GLY A 229 13.27 3.97 -13.22
N GLY A 230 13.38 2.73 -12.78
CA GLY A 230 12.51 2.17 -11.75
C GLY A 230 13.24 1.23 -10.81
N PHE A 231 12.51 0.65 -9.87
CA PHE A 231 13.06 -0.30 -8.92
C PHE A 231 12.63 -1.73 -9.28
N GLN A 232 13.56 -2.68 -9.14
CA GLN A 232 13.30 -4.12 -9.24
C GLN A 232 12.64 -4.60 -7.95
N ALA A 233 11.87 -5.69 -8.00
CA ALA A 233 11.36 -6.32 -6.77
C ALA A 233 12.47 -6.88 -5.87
N ASN A 234 13.57 -7.34 -6.47
CA ASN A 234 14.83 -7.72 -5.81
C ASN A 234 15.93 -7.90 -6.88
N THR A 235 17.18 -8.09 -6.43
CA THR A 235 18.37 -8.22 -7.30
C THR A 235 18.40 -9.42 -8.26
N ARG A 236 17.40 -10.31 -8.23
CA ARG A 236 17.25 -11.40 -9.23
C ARG A 236 16.26 -11.09 -10.33
N ILE A 237 15.44 -10.06 -10.16
CA ILE A 237 14.43 -9.66 -11.13
C ILE A 237 15.08 -8.65 -12.07
N PRO A 238 15.24 -8.93 -13.37
CA PRO A 238 16.11 -8.15 -14.24
C PRO A 238 15.48 -6.83 -14.74
N PHE A 239 14.25 -6.53 -14.33
CA PHE A 239 13.45 -5.41 -14.83
C PHE A 239 12.76 -4.68 -13.68
N ALA A 240 12.45 -3.41 -13.88
CA ALA A 240 11.64 -2.64 -12.94
C ALA A 240 10.14 -2.98 -13.09
N ASP A 241 9.39 -2.82 -12.00
CA ASP A 241 7.93 -2.96 -11.99
C ASP A 241 7.28 -1.79 -11.24
N GLY A 242 5.98 -1.55 -11.47
CA GLY A 242 5.27 -0.39 -10.93
C GLY A 242 5.12 -0.39 -9.42
N LEU A 243 4.90 -1.56 -8.80
CA LEU A 243 4.73 -1.68 -7.35
C LEU A 243 6.05 -1.45 -6.62
N SER A 244 7.13 -2.12 -7.05
CA SER A 244 8.47 -1.92 -6.50
C SER A 244 8.94 -0.49 -6.74
N SER A 245 8.61 0.10 -7.90
CA SER A 245 8.98 1.49 -8.18
C SER A 245 8.26 2.48 -7.27
N PHE A 246 6.96 2.28 -7.02
CA PHE A 246 6.19 3.10 -6.11
C PHE A 246 6.73 3.03 -4.68
N THR A 247 6.92 1.82 -4.16
CA THR A 247 7.37 1.61 -2.78
C THR A 247 8.82 2.04 -2.56
N GLY A 248 9.69 1.79 -3.54
CA GLY A 248 11.08 2.26 -3.53
C GLY A 248 11.18 3.79 -3.52
N LEU A 249 10.45 4.48 -4.42
CA LEU A 249 10.43 5.94 -4.44
C LEU A 249 9.82 6.52 -3.15
N LEU A 250 8.73 5.92 -2.65
CA LEU A 250 8.12 6.33 -1.39
C LEU A 250 9.12 6.23 -0.24
N THR A 251 9.87 5.12 -0.16
CA THR A 251 10.90 4.91 0.86
C THR A 251 12.00 5.97 0.75
N CYS A 252 12.47 6.28 -0.47
CA CYS A 252 13.41 7.38 -0.67
C CYS A 252 12.87 8.71 -0.12
N ARG A 253 11.60 9.03 -0.36
CA ARG A 253 10.97 10.24 0.18
C ARG A 253 10.84 10.20 1.70
N ASP A 254 10.43 9.08 2.27
CA ASP A 254 10.24 8.97 3.71
C ASP A 254 11.53 9.03 4.51
N LEU A 255 12.65 8.65 3.90
CA LEU A 255 13.99 8.68 4.47
C LEU A 255 14.85 9.86 4.00
N ASN A 256 14.30 10.77 3.18
CA ASN A 256 15.00 11.91 2.58
C ASN A 256 16.24 11.52 1.75
N ILE A 257 16.18 10.40 1.02
CA ILE A 257 17.22 9.94 0.09
C ILE A 257 17.05 10.66 -1.25
N THR A 258 17.98 11.56 -1.58
CA THR A 258 17.87 12.45 -2.76
C THR A 258 18.79 12.08 -3.93
N ASN A 259 19.73 11.15 -3.74
CA ASN A 259 20.81 10.87 -4.68
C ASN A 259 20.63 9.57 -5.51
N LEU A 260 19.46 8.94 -5.46
CA LEU A 260 19.25 7.60 -6.03
C LEU A 260 18.31 7.58 -7.23
N ALA A 261 17.12 8.16 -7.07
CA ALA A 261 16.03 8.04 -8.03
C ALA A 261 16.02 9.25 -8.99
N ASP A 262 16.52 9.04 -10.22
CA ASP A 262 16.35 10.01 -11.30
C ASP A 262 14.88 10.10 -11.68
N GLU A 263 14.22 11.17 -11.21
CA GLU A 263 12.79 11.40 -11.44
C GLU A 263 12.43 11.47 -12.92
N GLN A 264 13.31 11.98 -13.78
CA GLN A 264 13.02 12.12 -15.20
C GLN A 264 13.00 10.74 -15.89
N ARG A 265 13.92 9.85 -15.49
CA ARG A 265 13.89 8.45 -15.95
C ARG A 265 12.64 7.73 -15.45
N MET A 266 12.26 7.95 -14.20
CA MET A 266 11.04 7.34 -13.67
C MET A 266 9.77 7.85 -14.34
N LYS A 267 9.67 9.16 -14.62
CA LYS A 267 8.58 9.74 -15.43
C LYS A 267 8.51 9.05 -16.80
N THR A 268 9.66 8.82 -17.43
CA THR A 268 9.74 8.11 -18.72
C THR A 268 9.25 6.67 -18.60
N LEU A 269 9.69 5.91 -17.57
CA LEU A 269 9.22 4.55 -17.32
C LEU A 269 7.69 4.50 -17.15
N VAL A 270 7.15 5.38 -16.31
CA VAL A 270 5.70 5.46 -16.03
C VAL A 270 4.92 5.73 -17.31
N GLU A 271 5.32 6.74 -18.09
CA GLU A 271 4.60 7.20 -19.28
C GLU A 271 4.73 6.25 -20.48
N THR A 272 5.86 5.55 -20.61
CA THR A 272 6.15 4.74 -21.81
C THR A 272 5.94 3.25 -21.61
N GLN A 273 6.04 2.75 -20.37
CA GLN A 273 5.98 1.32 -20.09
C GLN A 273 4.81 0.90 -19.22
N LEU A 274 4.35 1.74 -18.27
CA LEU A 274 3.36 1.34 -17.28
C LEU A 274 1.95 1.86 -17.59
N GLU A 275 1.84 3.13 -18.00
CA GLU A 275 0.56 3.77 -18.26
C GLU A 275 -0.07 3.28 -19.56
N PHE A 276 -1.39 3.08 -19.54
CA PHE A 276 -2.15 2.90 -20.78
C PHE A 276 -2.74 4.21 -21.27
N PRO A 277 -2.69 4.49 -22.59
CA PRO A 277 -3.30 5.68 -23.17
C PRO A 277 -4.83 5.71 -23.01
N THR A 278 -5.47 4.56 -22.75
CA THR A 278 -6.90 4.40 -22.51
C THR A 278 -7.30 4.56 -21.04
N GLY A 279 -6.34 4.77 -20.13
CA GLY A 279 -6.57 4.74 -18.69
C GLY A 279 -6.14 3.41 -18.07
N GLY A 280 -5.90 3.47 -16.76
CA GLY A 280 -5.28 2.40 -15.99
C GLY A 280 -3.76 2.23 -16.20
N PHE A 281 -3.16 1.37 -15.38
CA PHE A 281 -1.75 0.99 -15.42
C PHE A 281 -1.59 -0.52 -15.33
N ARG A 282 -0.49 -1.03 -15.87
CA ARG A 282 -0.05 -2.43 -15.76
C ARG A 282 1.00 -2.62 -14.67
N GLY A 283 1.25 -3.86 -14.26
CA GLY A 283 2.30 -4.14 -13.27
C GLY A 283 3.72 -3.97 -13.79
N ALA A 284 3.96 -4.35 -15.03
CA ALA A 284 5.25 -4.20 -15.69
C ALA A 284 5.11 -4.23 -17.22
N ALA A 285 6.17 -3.92 -17.96
CA ALA A 285 6.11 -3.71 -19.41
C ALA A 285 5.51 -4.88 -20.22
N TRP A 286 5.68 -6.14 -19.77
CA TRP A 286 5.15 -7.32 -20.46
C TRP A 286 3.69 -7.65 -20.12
N ASP A 287 3.13 -7.01 -19.10
CA ASP A 287 1.72 -7.15 -18.76
C ASP A 287 0.87 -6.42 -19.79
N THR A 288 -0.16 -7.09 -20.29
CA THR A 288 -0.96 -6.61 -21.43
C THR A 288 -2.20 -5.85 -21.01
N ASP A 289 -2.57 -5.96 -19.74
CA ASP A 289 -3.85 -5.49 -19.23
C ASP A 289 -3.66 -4.43 -18.16
N ALA A 290 -4.57 -3.46 -18.16
CA ALA A 290 -4.69 -2.52 -17.07
C ALA A 290 -5.36 -3.20 -15.86
N ASP A 291 -4.89 -2.84 -14.67
CA ASP A 291 -5.29 -3.46 -13.43
C ASP A 291 -5.57 -2.40 -12.36
N VAL A 292 -6.58 -2.61 -11.52
CA VAL A 292 -7.02 -1.62 -10.52
C VAL A 292 -5.96 -1.38 -9.44
N GLU A 293 -5.28 -2.43 -8.97
CA GLU A 293 -4.18 -2.32 -7.99
C GLU A 293 -3.01 -1.55 -8.61
N TYR A 294 -2.57 -1.94 -9.80
CA TYR A 294 -1.45 -1.24 -10.44
C TYR A 294 -1.81 0.18 -10.87
N THR A 295 -3.09 0.46 -11.11
CA THR A 295 -3.57 1.83 -11.35
C THR A 295 -3.42 2.70 -10.10
N PHE A 296 -3.68 2.16 -8.91
CA PHE A 296 -3.39 2.87 -7.67
C PHE A 296 -1.88 3.16 -7.54
N TYR A 297 -1.00 2.18 -7.76
CA TYR A 297 0.44 2.42 -7.67
C TYR A 297 0.96 3.39 -8.73
N GLY A 298 0.43 3.32 -9.96
CA GLY A 298 0.77 4.25 -11.04
C GLY A 298 0.36 5.69 -10.72
N LEU A 299 -0.86 5.90 -10.21
CA LEU A 299 -1.30 7.20 -9.72
C LEU A 299 -0.48 7.67 -8.51
N GLY A 300 -0.09 6.75 -7.63
CA GLY A 300 0.82 7.02 -6.52
C GLY A 300 2.20 7.48 -6.99
N LEU A 301 2.77 6.83 -8.02
CA LEU A 301 4.01 7.27 -8.67
C LEU A 301 3.88 8.67 -9.25
N LEU A 302 2.80 8.96 -9.96
CA LEU A 302 2.54 10.32 -10.45
C LEU A 302 2.42 11.32 -9.29
N GLY A 303 1.75 10.95 -8.19
CA GLY A 303 1.72 11.75 -6.98
C GLY A 303 3.11 12.07 -6.45
N LEU A 304 3.98 11.08 -6.29
CA LEU A 304 5.34 11.30 -5.78
C LEU A 304 6.24 12.09 -6.74
N LEU A 305 6.04 11.95 -8.05
CA LEU A 305 6.85 12.60 -9.10
C LEU A 305 6.44 14.05 -9.39
N TYR A 306 5.22 14.43 -9.01
CA TYR A 306 4.68 15.78 -9.16
C TYR A 306 4.56 16.53 -7.83
N ALA A 307 4.68 15.84 -6.69
CA ALA A 307 4.91 16.50 -5.40
C ALA A 307 6.20 17.33 -5.49
N GLU A 308 6.13 18.61 -5.13
CA GLU A 308 7.35 19.44 -4.97
C GLU A 308 8.07 19.01 -3.69
N GLU A 309 9.41 19.07 -3.68
CA GLU A 309 10.20 19.12 -2.45
C GLU A 309 10.07 20.48 -1.76
#